data_AF-A0A291GMQ1-F1
#
_entry.id   AF-A0A291GMQ1-F1
#
_cell.length_a   1.000
_cell.length_b   1.000
_cell.length_c   1.000
_cell.angle_alpha   90.00
_cell.angle_beta   90.00
_cell.angle_gamma   90.00
#
_symmetry.space_group_name_H-M   'P 1'
#
loop_
_entity.id
_entity.type
_entity.pdbx_description
1 polymer ?
#
loop_
_entity_poly.entity_id
_entity_poly.type
_entity_poly.pdbx_seq_one_letter_code
_entity_poly.pdbx_strand_id
1 'polypeptide(L)'
;MTTVSPTPTTAAPARRGVALDMVLLLLLVLLTITISEGIGIRSLQVTSSITITVLPLVFAVILTMALGVPVWRKGILRRVYSGRNVAFSGAFLIIIMLPLMARYGADVAPRLGEIISIGWVFLLQELGNLGTVVLGLPIALLLGLRRHAIGSTLGLGREGELAYITEKYTLNSDPGRGVLSIYLIGTLFGALFFSFLAPILLGTGLDVRALAIASGMGSASMMTGSSSTLAAQLPQMQDTIISYAAASQLLTSFIGTYTMVFLAVPLQRAMYNLLMRGKDRLSAPSAAATVRTGGSGASGGAGPGVGELFAVRRYGMFMGVLLLSVSLVLFTQQLKLWVNPESTPITALTLGGLATLWLFSLLGLVIGDLMTLSRLPVVRDFPVLGWVSLVSLAGCLAWSGFVGAIGAVDFLSLTTPILAFAGISVADRLVDLSRTSWKVAITAIFVFIGTYVGSALLAQFGLSVTGA
;
A
#
# COMPACT_ATOMS: atom_id res chain seq x y z
N MET A 1 -42.75 -4.19 -37.96
CA MET A 1 -41.34 -4.19 -38.43
C MET A 1 -40.81 -2.77 -38.31
N THR A 2 -40.20 -2.45 -37.18
CA THR A 2 -39.58 -1.15 -36.92
C THR A 2 -38.07 -1.31 -37.02
N THR A 3 -37.49 -0.65 -38.01
CA THR A 3 -36.07 -0.71 -38.39
C THR A 3 -35.21 -0.04 -37.32
N VAL A 4 -34.36 -0.84 -36.66
CA VAL A 4 -33.32 -0.37 -35.74
C VAL A 4 -32.20 0.25 -36.55
N SER A 5 -31.92 1.54 -36.32
CA SER A 5 -30.77 2.27 -36.86
C SER A 5 -29.46 1.69 -36.29
N PRO A 6 -28.38 1.56 -37.08
CA PRO A 6 -27.13 1.02 -36.57
C PRO A 6 -26.46 2.02 -35.62
N THR A 7 -26.12 1.55 -34.42
CA THR A 7 -25.23 2.22 -33.47
C THR A 7 -23.90 2.58 -34.13
N PRO A 8 -23.37 3.80 -33.92
CA PRO A 8 -22.08 4.17 -34.49
C PRO A 8 -20.97 3.35 -33.83
N THR A 9 -20.29 2.53 -34.63
CA THR A 9 -19.05 1.85 -34.27
C THR A 9 -18.00 2.87 -33.83
N THR A 10 -17.62 2.85 -32.56
CA THR A 10 -16.47 3.57 -32.04
C THR A 10 -15.21 3.01 -32.70
N ALA A 11 -14.64 3.77 -33.63
CA ALA A 11 -13.38 3.43 -34.29
C ALA A 11 -12.28 3.23 -33.23
N ALA A 12 -11.55 2.11 -33.33
CA ALA A 12 -10.39 1.86 -32.48
C ALA A 12 -9.37 3.01 -32.65
N PRO A 13 -8.86 3.61 -31.56
CA PRO A 13 -7.98 4.78 -31.66
C PRO A 13 -6.71 4.43 -32.45
N ALA A 14 -6.32 5.29 -33.38
CA ALA A 14 -5.14 5.10 -34.21
C ALA A 14 -3.88 4.88 -33.33
N ARG A 15 -3.04 3.88 -33.68
CA ARG A 15 -1.81 3.51 -32.93
C ARG A 15 -0.90 4.71 -32.59
N ARG A 16 -0.88 5.77 -33.41
CA ARG A 16 -0.12 7.01 -33.15
C ARG A 16 -0.66 7.82 -31.96
N GLY A 17 -1.98 7.90 -31.77
CA GLY A 17 -2.57 8.56 -30.59
C GLY A 17 -2.26 7.79 -29.32
N VAL A 18 -2.24 6.46 -29.43
CA VAL A 18 -1.95 5.54 -28.33
C VAL A 18 -0.51 5.71 -27.79
N ALA A 19 0.49 5.87 -28.66
CA ALA A 19 1.86 6.13 -28.24
C ALA A 19 1.99 7.52 -27.59
N LEU A 20 1.33 8.53 -28.16
CA LEU A 20 1.38 9.90 -27.67
C LEU A 20 0.82 10.01 -26.24
N ASP A 21 -0.32 9.40 -25.92
CA ASP A 21 -0.88 9.50 -24.56
C ASP A 21 0.06 8.87 -23.50
N MET A 22 0.80 7.82 -23.88
CA MET A 22 1.77 7.19 -22.98
C MET A 22 3.00 8.07 -22.78
N VAL A 23 3.50 8.69 -23.84
CA VAL A 23 4.59 9.68 -23.72
C VAL A 23 4.15 10.84 -22.83
N LEU A 24 2.93 11.35 -23.01
CA LEU A 24 2.39 12.42 -22.17
C LEU A 24 2.23 12.00 -20.70
N LEU A 25 1.84 10.74 -20.44
CA LEU A 25 1.81 10.19 -19.08
C LEU A 25 3.20 10.20 -18.44
N LEU A 26 4.21 9.67 -19.15
CA LEU A 26 5.58 9.64 -18.65
C LEU A 26 6.14 11.05 -18.41
N LEU A 27 5.86 12.00 -19.31
CA LEU A 27 6.23 13.39 -19.13
C LEU A 27 5.54 14.01 -17.91
N LEU A 28 4.26 13.70 -17.65
CA LEU A 28 3.59 14.16 -16.44
C LEU A 28 4.25 13.57 -15.18
N VAL A 29 4.59 12.29 -15.19
CA VAL A 29 5.25 11.63 -14.04
C VAL A 29 6.62 12.26 -13.78
N LEU A 30 7.44 12.45 -14.82
CA LEU A 30 8.74 13.13 -14.71
C LEU A 30 8.58 14.55 -14.18
N LEU A 31 7.63 15.33 -14.72
CA LEU A 31 7.34 16.68 -14.26
C LEU A 31 6.88 16.69 -12.80
N THR A 32 6.05 15.74 -12.41
CA THR A 32 5.55 15.61 -11.03
C THR A 32 6.70 15.30 -10.08
N ILE A 33 7.61 14.38 -10.43
CA ILE A 33 8.81 14.09 -9.66
C ILE A 33 9.68 15.35 -9.55
N THR A 34 9.97 16.03 -10.66
CA THR A 34 10.77 17.26 -10.67
C THR A 34 10.19 18.34 -9.76
N ILE A 35 8.88 18.60 -9.84
CA ILE A 35 8.22 19.60 -8.99
C ILE A 35 8.28 19.16 -7.52
N SER A 36 7.98 17.90 -7.24
CA SER A 36 7.90 17.39 -5.87
C SER A 36 9.25 17.38 -5.17
N GLU A 37 10.29 16.89 -5.84
CA GLU A 37 11.67 16.89 -5.34
C GLU A 37 12.24 18.32 -5.29
N GLY A 38 11.86 19.19 -6.24
CA GLY A 38 12.22 20.61 -6.22
C GLY A 38 11.61 21.39 -5.06
N ILE A 39 10.41 21.01 -4.60
CA ILE A 39 9.85 21.54 -3.34
C ILE A 39 10.69 21.07 -2.15
N GLY A 40 11.20 19.84 -2.19
CA GLY A 40 12.04 19.24 -1.16
C GLY A 40 11.26 18.91 0.12
N ILE A 41 12.01 18.59 1.17
CA ILE A 41 11.45 18.32 2.50
C ILE A 41 11.02 19.65 3.13
N ARG A 42 9.75 19.73 3.58
CA ARG A 42 9.21 20.90 4.28
C ARG A 42 8.84 20.54 5.70
N SER A 43 9.53 21.13 6.66
CA SER A 43 9.24 20.97 8.08
C SER A 43 8.43 22.16 8.57
N LEU A 44 7.26 21.87 9.14
CA LEU A 44 6.37 22.82 9.79
C LEU A 44 6.42 22.57 11.29
N GLN A 45 6.96 23.54 12.04
CA GLN A 45 6.90 23.48 13.50
C GLN A 45 5.51 23.94 13.95
N VAL A 46 4.70 23.00 14.44
CA VAL A 46 3.34 23.30 14.92
C VAL A 46 3.37 23.68 16.40
N THR A 47 4.28 23.08 17.16
CA THR A 47 4.49 23.35 18.59
C THR A 47 5.95 23.07 18.92
N SER A 48 6.47 23.57 20.05
CA SER A 48 7.85 23.36 20.51
C SER A 48 8.28 21.88 20.54
N SER A 49 7.33 20.94 20.61
CA SER A 49 7.56 19.49 20.66
C SER A 49 7.10 18.73 19.40
N ILE A 50 6.36 19.38 18.48
CA ILE A 50 5.74 18.71 17.32
C ILE A 50 6.19 19.39 16.04
N THR A 51 7.07 18.69 15.31
CA THR A 51 7.47 19.06 13.94
C THR A 51 6.77 18.13 12.97
N ILE A 52 5.98 18.69 12.07
CA ILE A 52 5.37 17.94 10.97
C ILE A 52 6.29 18.06 9.75
N THR A 53 6.79 16.93 9.26
CA THR A 53 7.66 16.89 8.09
C THR A 53 6.88 16.39 6.88
N VAL A 54 6.74 17.22 5.87
CA VAL A 54 6.11 16.88 4.59
C VAL A 54 7.19 16.51 3.60
N LEU A 55 7.18 15.26 3.14
CA LEU A 55 8.15 14.76 2.17
C LEU A 55 7.73 15.07 0.73
N PRO A 56 8.69 15.13 -0.22
CA PRO A 56 8.44 15.25 -1.66
C PRO A 56 7.31 14.33 -2.17
N LEU A 57 7.30 13.08 -1.73
CA LEU A 57 6.33 12.06 -2.11
C LEU A 57 4.86 12.47 -1.83
N VAL A 58 4.60 13.30 -0.81
CA VAL A 58 3.26 13.82 -0.49
C VAL A 58 2.80 14.79 -1.58
N PHE A 59 3.69 15.67 -2.04
CA PHE A 59 3.40 16.59 -3.13
C PHE A 59 3.12 15.84 -4.43
N ALA A 60 3.82 14.73 -4.68
CA ALA A 60 3.62 13.92 -5.88
C ALA A 60 2.21 13.30 -5.95
N VAL A 61 1.73 12.72 -4.84
CA VAL A 61 0.35 12.20 -4.74
C VAL A 61 -0.65 13.32 -4.92
N ILE A 62 -0.51 14.43 -4.17
CA ILE A 62 -1.46 15.53 -4.20
C ILE A 62 -1.54 16.14 -5.60
N LEU A 63 -0.40 16.38 -6.25
CA LEU A 63 -0.34 16.99 -7.57
C LEU A 63 -1.04 16.11 -8.61
N THR A 64 -0.73 14.81 -8.64
CA THR A 64 -1.37 13.88 -9.58
C THR A 64 -2.86 13.67 -9.29
N MET A 65 -3.27 13.56 -8.03
CA MET A 65 -4.69 13.49 -7.67
C MET A 65 -5.44 14.76 -8.06
N ALA A 66 -4.86 15.93 -7.80
CA ALA A 66 -5.46 17.21 -8.10
C ALA A 66 -5.61 17.40 -9.62
N LEU A 67 -4.56 17.16 -10.40
CA LEU A 67 -4.62 17.19 -11.87
C LEU A 67 -5.56 16.12 -12.46
N GLY A 68 -5.82 15.05 -11.72
CA GLY A 68 -6.77 13.99 -12.04
C GLY A 68 -8.24 14.33 -11.76
N VAL A 69 -8.56 15.50 -11.19
CA VAL A 69 -9.94 15.91 -10.94
C VAL A 69 -10.69 16.12 -12.27
N PRO A 70 -11.89 15.53 -12.47
CA PRO A 70 -12.60 15.57 -13.76
C PRO A 70 -12.80 16.97 -14.35
N VAL A 71 -13.01 17.97 -13.50
CA VAL A 71 -13.19 19.39 -13.89
C VAL A 71 -11.96 19.94 -14.63
N TRP A 72 -10.76 19.46 -14.30
CA TRP A 72 -9.50 19.95 -14.85
C TRP A 72 -8.96 19.09 -16.02
N ARG A 73 -9.59 17.95 -16.33
CA ARG A 73 -9.18 17.05 -17.43
C ARG A 73 -9.56 17.58 -18.81
N LYS A 74 -9.00 18.73 -19.20
CA LYS A 74 -9.17 19.37 -20.51
C LYS A 74 -7.86 19.29 -21.32
N GLY A 75 -7.96 19.34 -22.65
CA GLY A 75 -6.80 19.37 -23.55
C GLY A 75 -5.81 18.21 -23.33
N ILE A 76 -4.55 18.54 -23.00
CA ILE A 76 -3.47 17.57 -22.76
C ILE A 76 -3.78 16.66 -21.56
N LEU A 77 -4.34 17.21 -20.47
CA LEU A 77 -4.67 16.43 -19.27
C LEU A 77 -5.72 15.35 -19.57
N ARG A 78 -6.63 15.59 -20.51
CA ARG A 78 -7.59 14.54 -20.95
C ARG A 78 -6.88 13.33 -21.57
N ARG A 79 -5.78 13.56 -22.30
CA ARG A 79 -4.98 12.48 -22.90
C ARG A 79 -4.17 11.75 -21.84
N VAL A 80 -3.57 12.49 -20.90
CA VAL A 80 -2.81 11.92 -19.78
C VAL A 80 -3.70 11.07 -18.87
N TYR A 81 -4.88 11.56 -18.50
CA TYR A 81 -5.88 10.84 -17.70
C TYR A 81 -6.91 10.12 -18.57
N SER A 82 -6.47 9.60 -19.72
CA SER A 82 -7.29 8.69 -20.53
C SER A 82 -7.54 7.39 -19.76
N GLY A 83 -8.69 6.75 -19.97
CA GLY A 83 -9.03 5.51 -19.26
C GLY A 83 -7.98 4.40 -19.41
N ARG A 84 -7.24 4.38 -20.53
CA ARG A 84 -6.11 3.46 -20.73
C ARG A 84 -4.92 3.79 -19.84
N ASN A 85 -4.55 5.07 -19.70
CA ASN A 85 -3.45 5.48 -18.84
C ASN A 85 -3.80 5.27 -17.36
N VAL A 86 -5.03 5.58 -16.94
CA VAL A 86 -5.50 5.32 -15.58
C VAL A 86 -5.51 3.80 -15.30
N ALA A 87 -6.02 3.00 -16.24
CA ALA A 87 -5.99 1.54 -16.13
C ALA A 87 -4.57 0.98 -16.11
N PHE A 88 -3.65 1.52 -16.92
CA PHE A 88 -2.23 1.15 -16.89
C PHE A 88 -1.62 1.48 -15.52
N SER A 89 -1.77 2.71 -15.05
CA SER A 89 -1.25 3.14 -13.75
C SER A 89 -1.79 2.28 -12.61
N GLY A 90 -3.06 1.88 -12.65
CA GLY A 90 -3.65 0.99 -11.64
C GLY A 90 -3.19 -0.46 -11.75
N ALA A 91 -3.23 -1.05 -12.95
CA ALA A 91 -2.87 -2.45 -13.17
C ALA A 91 -1.38 -2.72 -12.93
N PHE A 92 -0.51 -1.77 -13.28
CA PHE A 92 0.93 -1.91 -13.13
C PHE A 92 1.48 -1.30 -11.84
N LEU A 93 0.66 -0.69 -10.99
CA LEU A 93 1.13 -0.11 -9.72
C LEU A 93 1.89 -1.15 -8.89
N ILE A 94 1.34 -2.37 -8.78
CA ILE A 94 1.99 -3.48 -8.06
C ILE A 94 3.37 -3.78 -8.64
N ILE A 95 3.50 -3.82 -9.98
CA ILE A 95 4.77 -4.10 -10.66
C ILE A 95 5.77 -2.94 -10.44
N ILE A 96 5.30 -1.69 -10.50
CA ILE A 96 6.10 -0.49 -10.25
C ILE A 96 6.62 -0.49 -8.80
N MET A 97 5.86 -1.06 -7.85
CA MET A 97 6.24 -1.20 -6.43
C MET A 97 7.23 -2.33 -6.13
N LEU A 98 7.47 -3.29 -7.03
CA LEU A 98 8.31 -4.45 -6.71
C LEU A 98 9.77 -4.08 -6.35
N PRO A 99 10.44 -3.11 -7.00
CA PRO A 99 11.77 -2.68 -6.57
C PRO A 99 11.80 -2.20 -5.11
N LEU A 100 10.73 -1.55 -4.64
CA LEU A 100 10.60 -1.16 -3.25
C LEU A 100 10.43 -2.37 -2.33
N MET A 101 9.71 -3.41 -2.75
CA MET A 101 9.58 -4.66 -1.98
C MET A 101 10.91 -5.43 -1.91
N ALA A 102 11.68 -5.40 -2.99
CA ALA A 102 13.04 -5.96 -3.00
C ALA A 102 13.93 -5.16 -2.03
N ARG A 103 13.82 -3.82 -2.01
CA ARG A 103 14.53 -2.99 -1.04
C ARG A 103 14.20 -3.38 0.40
N TYR A 104 12.93 -3.64 0.72
CA TYR A 104 12.52 -4.11 2.05
C TYR A 104 13.17 -5.43 2.47
N GLY A 105 13.25 -6.41 1.56
CA GLY A 105 13.96 -7.66 1.87
C GLY A 105 15.44 -7.44 2.16
N ALA A 106 16.08 -6.53 1.42
CA ALA A 106 17.49 -6.18 1.61
C ALA A 106 17.74 -5.43 2.92
N ASP A 107 16.83 -4.54 3.32
CA ASP A 107 16.94 -3.79 4.59
C ASP A 107 16.73 -4.70 5.81
N VAL A 108 15.84 -5.70 5.71
CA VAL A 108 15.62 -6.68 6.79
C VAL A 108 16.83 -7.59 6.98
N ALA A 109 17.57 -7.93 5.92
CA ALA A 109 18.61 -8.96 5.96
C ALA A 109 19.71 -8.73 7.04
N PRO A 110 20.34 -7.54 7.16
CA PRO A 110 21.36 -7.28 8.16
C PRO A 110 20.85 -7.31 9.60
N ARG A 111 19.55 -7.04 9.80
CA ARG A 111 18.90 -6.92 11.11
C ARG A 111 18.04 -8.12 11.47
N LEU A 112 18.05 -9.17 10.66
CA LEU A 112 17.16 -10.30 10.85
C LEU A 112 17.32 -10.95 12.23
N GLY A 113 18.56 -11.05 12.75
CA GLY A 113 18.82 -11.57 14.10
C GLY A 113 18.19 -10.71 15.21
N GLU A 114 18.29 -9.38 15.09
CA GLU A 114 17.66 -8.41 16.00
C GLU A 114 16.13 -8.52 15.93
N ILE A 115 15.55 -8.55 14.72
CA ILE A 115 14.10 -8.65 14.52
C ILE A 115 13.54 -9.95 15.10
N ILE A 116 14.26 -11.07 14.94
CA ILE A 116 13.86 -12.36 15.50
C ILE A 116 13.92 -12.35 17.03
N SER A 117 14.92 -11.69 17.64
CA SER A 117 15.05 -11.66 19.10
C SER A 117 13.89 -10.94 19.79
N ILE A 118 13.36 -9.89 19.15
CA ILE A 118 12.13 -9.18 19.58
C ILE A 118 10.89 -9.61 18.77
N GLY A 119 10.93 -10.77 18.10
CA GLY A 119 9.88 -11.19 17.16
C GLY A 119 8.49 -11.31 17.78
N TRP A 120 8.40 -11.57 19.09
CA TRP A 120 7.12 -11.59 19.80
C TRP A 120 6.46 -10.20 19.87
N VAL A 121 7.24 -9.11 19.87
CA VAL A 121 6.72 -7.73 19.81
C VAL A 121 6.00 -7.51 18.47
N PHE A 122 6.58 -8.03 17.39
CA PHE A 122 5.97 -8.00 16.06
C PHE A 122 4.70 -8.86 15.97
N LEU A 123 4.60 -9.95 16.73
CA LEU A 123 3.35 -10.72 16.82
C LEU A 123 2.31 -9.98 17.67
N LEU A 124 2.73 -9.34 18.76
CA LEU A 124 1.84 -8.62 19.65
C LEU A 124 1.22 -7.39 18.98
N GLN A 125 2.01 -6.62 18.21
CA GLN A 125 1.53 -5.42 17.52
C GLN A 125 0.36 -5.72 16.57
N GLU A 126 0.29 -6.93 16.02
CA GLU A 126 -0.74 -7.33 15.06
C GLU A 126 -2.14 -7.28 15.69
N LEU A 127 -2.23 -7.53 17.00
CA LEU A 127 -3.47 -7.36 17.77
C LEU A 127 -3.90 -5.88 17.82
N GLY A 128 -2.99 -4.96 17.58
CA GLY A 128 -3.27 -3.52 17.49
C GLY A 128 -4.15 -3.15 16.31
N ASN A 129 -4.18 -3.99 15.25
CA ASN A 129 -5.08 -3.84 14.12
C ASN A 129 -6.56 -3.98 14.54
N LEU A 130 -6.84 -4.62 15.68
CA LEU A 130 -8.18 -4.65 16.30
C LEU A 130 -8.65 -3.25 16.75
N GLY A 131 -7.75 -2.28 16.85
CA GLY A 131 -8.06 -0.87 17.11
C GLY A 131 -9.03 -0.28 16.09
N THR A 132 -9.05 -0.80 14.85
CA THR A 132 -10.05 -0.44 13.83
C THR A 132 -11.48 -0.68 14.32
N VAL A 133 -11.70 -1.82 14.99
CA VAL A 133 -12.99 -2.20 15.60
C VAL A 133 -13.19 -1.42 16.90
N VAL A 134 -12.20 -1.42 17.78
CA VAL A 134 -12.33 -0.85 19.14
C VAL A 134 -12.65 0.64 19.10
N LEU A 135 -11.99 1.40 18.21
CA LEU A 135 -12.18 2.84 18.08
C LEU A 135 -13.11 3.22 16.93
N GLY A 136 -13.01 2.56 15.78
CA GLY A 136 -13.81 2.90 14.60
C GLY A 136 -15.29 2.55 14.77
N LEU A 137 -15.61 1.38 15.33
CA LEU A 137 -17.01 0.92 15.44
C LEU A 137 -17.88 1.83 16.31
N PRO A 138 -17.49 2.22 17.53
CA PRO A 138 -18.28 3.14 18.34
C PRO A 138 -18.62 4.45 17.60
N ILE A 139 -17.63 5.05 16.94
CA ILE A 139 -17.82 6.30 16.19
C ILE A 139 -18.74 6.09 14.99
N ALA A 140 -18.55 5.01 14.22
CA ALA A 140 -19.40 4.68 13.10
C ALA A 140 -20.88 4.52 13.51
N LEU A 141 -21.12 3.89 14.66
CA LEU A 141 -22.46 3.71 15.21
C LEU A 141 -23.07 5.02 15.70
N LEU A 142 -22.28 5.88 16.37
CA LEU A 142 -22.71 7.23 16.78
C LEU A 142 -23.10 8.10 15.59
N LEU A 143 -22.39 7.97 14.47
CA LEU A 143 -22.73 8.65 13.21
C LEU A 143 -23.97 8.03 12.51
N GLY A 144 -24.47 6.91 13.01
CA GLY A 144 -25.67 6.24 12.50
C GLY A 144 -25.44 5.36 11.28
N LEU A 145 -24.21 4.87 11.03
CA LEU A 145 -23.89 4.00 9.89
C LEU A 145 -24.50 2.60 10.02
N ARG A 146 -24.86 2.15 11.23
CA ARG A 146 -25.48 0.83 11.49
C ARG A 146 -24.73 -0.30 10.77
N ARG A 147 -25.39 -1.04 9.87
CA ARG A 147 -24.78 -2.17 9.14
C ARG A 147 -23.64 -1.77 8.22
N HIS A 148 -23.59 -0.52 7.73
CA HIS A 148 -22.43 -0.02 6.99
C HIS A 148 -21.17 0.02 7.87
N ALA A 149 -21.33 0.25 9.18
CA ALA A 149 -20.22 0.23 10.13
C ALA A 149 -19.51 -1.12 10.16
N ILE A 150 -20.21 -2.21 9.83
CA ILE A 150 -19.65 -3.56 9.87
C ILE A 150 -18.51 -3.68 8.87
N GLY A 151 -18.73 -3.26 7.62
CA GLY A 151 -17.67 -3.28 6.62
C GLY A 151 -16.66 -2.18 6.81
N SER A 152 -17.09 -1.01 7.31
CA SER A 152 -16.21 0.15 7.41
C SER A 152 -15.30 0.17 8.64
N THR A 153 -15.32 -0.86 9.49
CA THR A 153 -14.53 -0.91 10.75
C THR A 153 -13.86 -2.25 11.00
N LEU A 154 -13.98 -3.20 10.07
CA LEU A 154 -13.38 -4.53 10.19
C LEU A 154 -11.85 -4.51 10.04
N GLY A 155 -11.32 -3.50 9.36
CA GLY A 155 -9.90 -3.34 9.07
C GLY A 155 -9.67 -2.14 8.14
N LEU A 156 -8.52 -2.11 7.46
CA LEU A 156 -8.17 -1.07 6.48
C LEU A 156 -8.81 -1.29 5.10
N GLY A 157 -9.75 -2.22 5.02
CA GLY A 157 -10.41 -2.62 3.78
C GLY A 157 -9.39 -3.14 2.79
N ARG A 158 -8.48 -4.03 3.19
CA ARG A 158 -7.56 -4.71 2.28
C ARG A 158 -8.22 -5.99 1.74
N GLU A 159 -7.48 -6.75 0.96
CA GLU A 159 -7.97 -7.89 0.18
C GLU A 159 -8.69 -8.93 1.06
N GLY A 160 -8.16 -9.18 2.27
CA GLY A 160 -8.77 -10.09 3.24
C GLY A 160 -10.15 -9.63 3.71
N GLU A 161 -10.30 -8.35 4.06
CA GLU A 161 -11.58 -7.77 4.49
C GLU A 161 -12.60 -7.74 3.36
N LEU A 162 -12.18 -7.35 2.15
CA LEU A 162 -13.07 -7.34 0.98
C LEU A 162 -13.56 -8.75 0.66
N ALA A 163 -12.67 -9.75 0.66
CA ALA A 163 -13.04 -11.13 0.39
C ALA A 163 -14.06 -11.64 1.42
N TYR A 164 -13.75 -11.47 2.70
CA TYR A 164 -14.63 -11.92 3.78
C TYR A 164 -16.02 -11.26 3.75
N ILE A 165 -16.08 -9.93 3.56
CA ILE A 165 -17.36 -9.22 3.49
C ILE A 165 -18.14 -9.60 2.24
N THR A 166 -17.46 -9.78 1.09
CA THR A 166 -18.11 -10.19 -0.16
C THR A 166 -18.73 -11.57 -0.03
N GLU A 167 -18.01 -12.53 0.53
CA GLU A 167 -18.49 -13.90 0.72
C GLU A 167 -19.67 -13.96 1.71
N LYS A 168 -19.59 -13.20 2.81
CA LYS A 168 -20.59 -13.26 3.88
C LYS A 168 -21.83 -12.40 3.63
N TYR A 169 -21.68 -11.24 3.01
CA TYR A 169 -22.75 -10.24 2.88
C TYR A 169 -22.99 -9.75 1.45
N THR A 170 -22.12 -10.03 0.48
CA THR A 170 -22.07 -9.43 -0.87
C THR A 170 -21.67 -7.94 -0.88
N LEU A 171 -21.03 -7.48 -1.97
CA LEU A 171 -20.61 -6.08 -2.13
C LEU A 171 -21.77 -5.08 -2.24
N ASN A 172 -22.95 -5.55 -2.65
CA ASN A 172 -24.15 -4.72 -2.79
C ASN A 172 -24.92 -4.52 -1.47
N SER A 173 -24.48 -5.16 -0.39
CA SER A 173 -25.05 -4.96 0.95
C SER A 173 -24.50 -3.72 1.65
N ASP A 174 -25.13 -3.32 2.74
CA ASP A 174 -24.64 -2.24 3.60
C ASP A 174 -23.20 -2.48 4.10
N PRO A 175 -22.83 -3.66 4.66
CA PRO A 175 -21.44 -3.97 4.96
C PRO A 175 -20.54 -3.94 3.72
N GLY A 176 -21.01 -4.45 2.58
CA GLY A 176 -20.28 -4.43 1.31
C GLY A 176 -19.89 -3.01 0.87
N ARG A 177 -20.85 -2.08 0.89
CA ARG A 177 -20.60 -0.66 0.63
C ARG A 177 -19.63 -0.07 1.64
N GLY A 178 -19.78 -0.43 2.93
CA GLY A 178 -18.89 0.03 4.00
C GLY A 178 -17.41 -0.34 3.77
N VAL A 179 -17.12 -1.60 3.43
CA VAL A 179 -15.73 -2.05 3.18
C VAL A 179 -15.15 -1.44 1.91
N LEU A 180 -15.97 -1.29 0.85
CA LEU A 180 -15.56 -0.63 -0.39
C LEU A 180 -15.20 0.84 -0.16
N SER A 181 -15.98 1.55 0.66
CA SER A 181 -15.68 2.93 1.03
C SER A 181 -14.37 3.07 1.79
N ILE A 182 -14.08 2.19 2.77
CA ILE A 182 -12.79 2.21 3.48
C ILE A 182 -11.64 1.84 2.57
N TYR A 183 -11.78 0.82 1.72
CA TYR A 183 -10.77 0.46 0.73
C TYR A 183 -10.42 1.65 -0.17
N LEU A 184 -11.46 2.34 -0.66
CA LEU A 184 -11.32 3.50 -1.53
C LEU A 184 -10.67 4.68 -0.79
N ILE A 185 -11.15 5.06 0.40
CA ILE A 185 -10.57 6.12 1.22
C ILE A 185 -9.11 5.80 1.58
N GLY A 186 -8.83 4.57 2.00
CA GLY A 186 -7.48 4.15 2.38
C GLY A 186 -6.51 4.14 1.21
N THR A 187 -6.96 3.72 0.02
CA THR A 187 -6.12 3.75 -1.19
C THR A 187 -5.84 5.19 -1.63
N LEU A 188 -6.82 6.09 -1.48
CA LEU A 188 -6.69 7.49 -1.88
C LEU A 188 -5.87 8.33 -0.90
N PHE A 189 -6.13 8.20 0.40
CA PHE A 189 -5.61 9.11 1.42
C PHE A 189 -4.81 8.42 2.51
N GLY A 190 -4.78 7.09 2.58
CA GLY A 190 -4.12 6.38 3.68
C GLY A 190 -2.64 6.72 3.78
N ALA A 191 -1.90 6.66 2.67
CA ALA A 191 -0.48 7.02 2.65
C ALA A 191 -0.23 8.46 3.13
N LEU A 192 -1.07 9.39 2.68
CA LEU A 192 -1.04 10.78 3.13
C LEU A 192 -1.34 10.88 4.64
N PHE A 193 -2.39 10.22 5.11
CA PHE A 193 -2.81 10.25 6.50
C PHE A 193 -1.72 9.74 7.44
N PHE A 194 -1.13 8.58 7.15
CA PHE A 194 -0.08 7.99 7.98
C PHE A 194 1.26 8.73 7.89
N SER A 195 1.51 9.44 6.78
CA SER A 195 2.65 10.36 6.67
C SER A 195 2.58 11.52 7.67
N PHE A 196 1.38 11.91 8.12
CA PHE A 196 1.20 12.92 9.15
C PHE A 196 1.07 12.32 10.55
N LEU A 197 0.31 11.22 10.68
CA LEU A 197 0.03 10.63 11.99
C LEU A 197 1.29 10.11 12.68
N ALA A 198 2.19 9.45 11.95
CA ALA A 198 3.38 8.84 12.54
C ALA A 198 4.31 9.87 13.21
N PRO A 199 4.70 10.98 12.56
CA PRO A 199 5.39 12.10 13.21
C PRO A 199 4.68 12.71 14.42
N ILE A 200 3.35 12.86 14.36
CA ILE A 200 2.58 13.42 15.48
C ILE A 200 2.73 12.52 16.71
N LEU A 201 2.62 11.21 16.52
CA LEU A 201 2.79 10.23 17.59
C LEU A 201 4.22 10.16 18.11
N LEU A 202 5.23 10.35 17.25
CA LEU A 202 6.61 10.52 17.69
C LEU A 202 6.75 11.72 18.64
N GLY A 203 6.11 12.84 18.31
CA GLY A 203 6.06 14.05 19.16
C GLY A 203 5.35 13.86 20.51
N THR A 204 4.55 12.80 20.68
CA THR A 204 3.94 12.44 21.99
C THR A 204 4.90 11.70 22.92
N GLY A 205 6.09 11.34 22.46
CA GLY A 205 7.11 10.62 23.25
C GLY A 205 7.09 9.09 23.09
N LEU A 206 6.35 8.56 22.10
CA LEU A 206 6.42 7.13 21.75
C LEU A 206 7.77 6.78 21.11
N ASP A 207 8.28 5.58 21.39
CA ASP A 207 9.53 5.09 20.82
C ASP A 207 9.38 4.96 19.30
N VAL A 208 10.35 5.50 18.56
CA VAL A 208 10.36 5.44 17.09
C VAL A 208 10.36 4.00 16.58
N ARG A 209 10.93 3.06 17.31
CA ARG A 209 10.92 1.63 16.97
C ARG A 209 9.51 1.06 17.06
N ALA A 210 8.73 1.45 18.07
CA ALA A 210 7.34 1.06 18.19
C ALA A 210 6.49 1.61 17.03
N LEU A 211 6.71 2.88 16.67
CA LEU A 211 6.05 3.51 15.52
C LEU A 211 6.48 2.89 14.18
N ALA A 212 7.75 2.50 14.05
CA ALA A 212 8.26 1.78 12.91
C ALA A 212 7.57 0.42 12.77
N ILE A 213 7.47 -0.37 13.84
CA ILE A 213 6.73 -1.64 13.87
C ILE A 213 5.25 -1.40 13.50
N ALA A 214 4.60 -0.40 14.09
CA ALA A 214 3.21 -0.05 13.81
C ALA A 214 2.96 0.41 12.37
N SER A 215 3.99 0.85 11.65
CA SER A 215 3.89 1.25 10.24
C SER A 215 3.57 0.06 9.32
N GLY A 216 3.83 -1.18 9.75
CA GLY A 216 3.54 -2.41 9.00
C GLY A 216 2.06 -2.82 8.99
N MET A 217 1.15 -1.92 8.64
CA MET A 217 -0.31 -2.11 8.80
C MET A 217 -0.97 -2.98 7.72
N GLY A 218 -0.21 -3.68 6.88
CA GLY A 218 -0.75 -4.49 5.78
C GLY A 218 -1.00 -3.70 4.48
N SER A 219 -0.48 -2.49 4.34
CA SER A 219 -0.54 -1.72 3.10
C SER A 219 0.80 -1.08 2.77
N ALA A 220 1.44 -1.54 1.71
CA ALA A 220 2.77 -1.08 1.30
C ALA A 220 2.87 0.45 1.16
N SER A 221 1.91 1.10 0.49
CA SER A 221 1.88 2.56 0.33
C SER A 221 1.70 3.32 1.65
N MET A 222 0.90 2.78 2.57
CA MET A 222 0.66 3.40 3.87
C MET A 222 1.89 3.26 4.76
N MET A 223 2.49 2.06 4.77
CA MET A 223 3.76 1.81 5.45
C MET A 223 4.83 2.74 4.92
N THR A 224 4.98 2.86 3.59
CA THR A 224 5.94 3.78 2.99
C THR A 224 5.71 5.21 3.48
N GLY A 225 4.45 5.69 3.51
CA GLY A 225 4.13 7.03 3.98
C GLY A 225 4.55 7.29 5.43
N SER A 226 4.26 6.37 6.36
CA SER A 226 4.66 6.52 7.77
C SER A 226 6.15 6.27 8.01
N SER A 227 6.74 5.24 7.41
CA SER A 227 8.14 4.90 7.69
C SER A 227 9.11 5.91 7.07
N SER A 228 8.79 6.44 5.88
CA SER A 228 9.60 7.49 5.22
C SER A 228 9.62 8.80 6.01
N THR A 229 8.49 9.18 6.61
CA THR A 229 8.39 10.41 7.42
C THR A 229 9.13 10.27 8.74
N LEU A 230 9.01 9.12 9.41
CA LEU A 230 9.80 8.82 10.61
C LEU A 230 11.31 8.79 10.28
N ALA A 231 11.71 8.14 9.19
CA ALA A 231 13.11 8.06 8.76
C ALA A 231 13.68 9.44 8.41
N ALA A 232 12.89 10.32 7.80
CA ALA A 232 13.30 11.69 7.52
C ALA A 232 13.45 12.55 8.79
N GLN A 233 12.68 12.26 9.85
CA GLN A 233 12.77 12.98 11.12
C GLN A 233 13.89 12.48 12.03
N LEU A 234 14.20 11.18 11.98
CA LEU A 234 15.30 10.56 12.72
C LEU A 234 16.25 9.81 11.78
N PRO A 235 17.07 10.53 10.98
CA PRO A 235 17.97 9.92 9.99
C PRO A 235 18.93 8.89 10.59
N GLN A 236 19.42 9.14 11.82
CA GLN A 236 20.28 8.20 12.56
C GLN A 236 19.64 6.82 12.83
N MET A 237 18.31 6.71 12.80
CA MET A 237 17.59 5.45 12.99
C MET A 237 16.90 4.96 11.71
N GLN A 238 17.18 5.57 10.55
CA GLN A 238 16.54 5.26 9.27
C GLN A 238 16.55 3.75 8.99
N ASP A 239 17.70 3.09 9.09
CA ASP A 239 17.81 1.66 8.80
C ASP A 239 16.94 0.82 9.75
N THR A 240 16.90 1.17 11.04
CA THR A 240 16.03 0.50 12.02
C THR A 240 14.56 0.70 11.64
N ILE A 241 14.16 1.94 11.34
CA ILE A 241 12.78 2.31 11.02
C ILE A 241 12.28 1.56 9.80
N ILE A 242 13.06 1.57 8.72
CA ILE A 242 12.68 0.91 7.47
C ILE A 242 12.67 -0.60 7.64
N SER A 243 13.65 -1.18 8.34
CA SER A 243 13.72 -2.64 8.56
C SER A 243 12.58 -3.15 9.45
N TYR A 244 12.27 -2.44 10.54
CA TYR A 244 11.18 -2.81 11.43
C TYR A 244 9.82 -2.64 10.74
N ALA A 245 9.61 -1.55 10.00
CA ALA A 245 8.39 -1.38 9.23
C ALA A 245 8.22 -2.49 8.18
N ALA A 246 9.28 -2.79 7.42
CA ALA A 246 9.30 -3.84 6.42
C ALA A 246 9.00 -5.24 7.01
N ALA A 247 9.67 -5.61 8.10
CA ALA A 247 9.44 -6.88 8.76
C ALA A 247 8.01 -7.01 9.30
N SER A 248 7.49 -5.94 9.91
CA SER A 248 6.11 -5.88 10.39
C SER A 248 5.12 -6.01 9.23
N GLN A 249 5.33 -5.30 8.12
CA GLN A 249 4.48 -5.41 6.93
C GLN A 249 4.45 -6.80 6.31
N LEU A 250 5.59 -7.50 6.28
CA LEU A 250 5.66 -8.88 5.81
C LEU A 250 4.87 -9.81 6.72
N LEU A 251 5.02 -9.64 8.03
CA LEU A 251 4.26 -10.40 9.02
C LEU A 251 2.76 -10.17 8.89
N THR A 252 2.31 -8.91 8.88
CA THR A 252 0.90 -8.52 8.74
C THR A 252 0.30 -9.04 7.44
N SER A 253 1.07 -9.02 6.34
CA SER A 253 0.62 -9.57 5.05
C SER A 253 0.39 -11.08 5.10
N PHE A 254 1.07 -11.79 6.01
CA PHE A 254 0.93 -13.24 6.17
C PHE A 254 -0.16 -13.62 7.18
N ILE A 255 -0.17 -13.01 8.37
CA ILE A 255 -1.08 -13.39 9.46
C ILE A 255 -2.33 -12.51 9.57
N GLY A 256 -2.36 -11.32 8.97
CA GLY A 256 -3.40 -10.32 9.22
C GLY A 256 -4.82 -10.77 8.86
N THR A 257 -4.99 -11.51 7.77
CA THR A 257 -6.30 -12.10 7.42
C THR A 257 -6.79 -13.07 8.50
N TYR A 258 -5.89 -13.83 9.14
CA TYR A 258 -6.25 -14.74 10.22
C TYR A 258 -6.60 -13.97 11.50
N THR A 259 -5.82 -12.95 11.85
CA THR A 259 -6.14 -12.00 12.93
C THR A 259 -7.53 -11.39 12.72
N MET A 260 -7.84 -10.98 11.50
CA MET A 260 -9.16 -10.45 11.14
C MET A 260 -10.27 -11.48 11.37
N VAL A 261 -10.17 -12.69 10.80
CA VAL A 261 -11.22 -13.71 10.89
C VAL A 261 -11.44 -14.20 12.32
N PHE A 262 -10.35 -14.48 13.05
CA PHE A 262 -10.42 -15.12 14.37
C PHE A 262 -10.57 -14.14 15.52
N LEU A 263 -10.15 -12.88 15.36
CA LEU A 263 -10.16 -11.91 16.45
C LEU A 263 -11.04 -10.69 16.12
N ALA A 264 -10.81 -10.02 14.99
CA ALA A 264 -11.55 -8.79 14.66
C ALA A 264 -13.04 -9.05 14.44
N VAL A 265 -13.40 -10.09 13.68
CA VAL A 265 -14.79 -10.45 13.40
C VAL A 265 -15.58 -10.77 14.68
N PRO A 266 -15.12 -11.68 15.57
CA PRO A 266 -15.82 -11.95 16.84
C PRO A 266 -15.94 -10.70 17.71
N LEU A 267 -14.85 -9.93 17.85
CA LEU A 267 -14.83 -8.70 18.64
C LEU A 267 -15.85 -7.68 18.12
N GLN A 268 -15.84 -7.44 16.82
CA GLN A 268 -16.73 -6.49 16.16
C GLN A 268 -18.19 -6.88 16.34
N ARG A 269 -18.52 -8.16 16.23
CA ARG A 269 -19.87 -8.66 16.48
C ARG A 269 -20.30 -8.43 17.92
N ALA A 270 -19.44 -8.76 18.88
CA ALA A 270 -19.72 -8.58 20.30
C ALA A 270 -19.97 -7.10 20.62
N MET A 271 -19.07 -6.22 20.18
CA MET A 271 -19.20 -4.78 20.35
C MET A 271 -20.42 -4.20 19.64
N TYR A 272 -20.69 -4.63 18.40
CA TYR A 272 -21.86 -4.18 17.65
C TYR A 272 -23.17 -4.52 18.37
N ASN A 273 -23.32 -5.78 18.80
CA ASN A 273 -24.52 -6.25 19.49
C ASN A 273 -24.71 -5.58 20.85
N LEU A 274 -23.61 -5.34 21.58
CA LEU A 274 -23.61 -4.61 22.85
C LEU A 274 -24.07 -3.16 22.66
N LEU A 275 -23.48 -2.45 21.71
CA LEU A 275 -23.78 -1.03 21.45
C LEU A 275 -25.17 -0.82 20.82
N MET A 276 -25.65 -1.77 20.00
CA MET A 276 -26.99 -1.70 19.40
C MET A 276 -28.12 -2.14 20.34
N ARG A 277 -27.82 -2.65 21.54
CA ARG A 277 -28.79 -3.04 22.58
C ARG A 277 -29.98 -3.87 22.04
N GLY A 278 -29.73 -4.70 21.03
CA GLY A 278 -30.74 -5.56 20.41
C GLY A 278 -31.66 -4.92 19.35
N LYS A 279 -31.50 -3.63 19.00
CA LYS A 279 -32.27 -2.97 17.92
C LYS A 279 -31.92 -3.49 16.52
N ASP A 280 -30.70 -4.00 16.35
CA ASP A 280 -30.22 -4.71 15.17
C ASP A 280 -29.23 -5.78 15.67
N ARG A 281 -29.55 -7.07 15.50
CA ARG A 281 -28.73 -8.20 16.02
C ARG A 281 -28.05 -8.94 14.88
N LEU A 282 -26.75 -9.19 15.05
CA LEU A 282 -25.98 -10.06 14.17
C LEU A 282 -25.97 -11.49 14.73
N SER A 283 -26.61 -12.45 14.04
CA SER A 283 -26.68 -13.88 14.39
C SER A 283 -25.33 -14.58 14.36
N ALA A 284 -25.04 -15.47 15.31
CA ALA A 284 -23.75 -16.18 15.47
C ALA A 284 -23.12 -16.65 14.14
N PRO A 285 -21.77 -16.70 14.02
CA PRO A 285 -21.13 -17.20 12.82
C PRO A 285 -21.70 -18.58 12.48
N SER A 286 -22.24 -18.76 11.27
CA SER A 286 -22.48 -20.11 10.77
C SER A 286 -21.12 -20.78 10.62
N ALA A 287 -20.93 -21.94 11.23
CA ALA A 287 -19.71 -22.76 11.12
C ALA A 287 -19.38 -23.16 9.66
N ALA A 288 -20.28 -22.87 8.71
CA ALA A 288 -20.11 -23.10 7.28
C ALA A 288 -19.15 -22.13 6.58
N ALA A 289 -18.73 -21.03 7.20
CA ALA A 289 -17.69 -20.15 6.65
C ALA A 289 -16.29 -20.59 7.12
N THR A 290 -15.96 -21.87 6.90
CA THR A 290 -14.58 -22.33 7.00
C THR A 290 -13.87 -21.79 5.76
N VAL A 291 -12.86 -20.94 6.00
CA VAL A 291 -12.00 -20.31 4.99
C VAL A 291 -11.68 -21.29 3.86
N ARG A 292 -12.33 -21.13 2.71
CA ARG A 292 -11.59 -21.29 1.46
C ARG A 292 -10.68 -20.08 1.43
N THR A 293 -9.37 -20.29 1.33
CA THR A 293 -8.44 -19.20 1.08
C THR A 293 -8.79 -18.64 -0.29
N GLY A 294 -9.66 -17.65 -0.28
CA GLY A 294 -10.13 -16.93 -1.44
C GLY A 294 -9.13 -15.82 -1.73
N GLY A 295 -8.04 -16.18 -2.41
CA GLY A 295 -7.45 -15.27 -3.36
C GLY A 295 -8.55 -14.73 -4.28
N SER A 296 -8.42 -13.45 -4.63
CA SER A 296 -9.13 -12.73 -5.70
C SER A 296 -10.47 -13.35 -6.15
N GLY A 297 -11.56 -12.61 -5.93
CA GLY A 297 -12.81 -12.84 -6.64
C GLY A 297 -12.60 -12.83 -8.16
N ALA A 298 -12.30 -13.99 -8.71
CA ALA A 298 -12.32 -14.32 -10.11
C ALA A 298 -13.51 -15.26 -10.29
N SER A 299 -14.48 -14.79 -11.08
CA SER A 299 -15.39 -15.61 -11.87
C SER A 299 -14.76 -16.96 -12.24
N GLY A 300 -15.52 -18.06 -12.09
CA GLY A 300 -15.09 -19.44 -12.36
C GLY A 300 -14.66 -19.73 -13.80
N GLY A 301 -13.56 -19.14 -14.23
CA GLY A 301 -12.70 -19.63 -15.30
C GLY A 301 -11.57 -20.45 -14.71
N ALA A 302 -11.17 -21.53 -15.37
CA ALA A 302 -9.92 -22.22 -15.05
C ALA A 302 -8.80 -21.17 -14.95
N GLY A 303 -7.99 -21.24 -13.89
CA GLY A 303 -6.84 -20.35 -13.72
C GLY A 303 -5.95 -20.38 -14.97
N PRO A 304 -5.21 -19.30 -15.27
CA PRO A 304 -4.42 -19.21 -16.49
C PRO A 304 -3.49 -20.42 -16.60
N GLY A 305 -3.49 -21.07 -17.77
CA GLY A 305 -2.63 -22.22 -18.02
C GLY A 305 -1.16 -21.85 -17.89
N VAL A 306 -0.27 -22.81 -17.62
CA VAL A 306 1.19 -22.56 -17.43
C VAL A 306 1.80 -21.74 -18.60
N GLY A 307 1.37 -22.01 -19.83
CA GLY A 307 1.83 -21.26 -21.02
C GLY A 307 1.34 -19.81 -21.08
N GLU A 308 0.16 -19.49 -20.52
CA GLU A 308 -0.33 -18.11 -20.38
C GLU A 308 0.36 -17.41 -19.22
N LEU A 309 0.70 -18.16 -18.17
CA LEU A 309 1.37 -17.65 -16.99
C LEU A 309 2.74 -17.08 -17.37
N PHE A 310 3.55 -17.86 -18.09
CA PHE A 310 4.91 -17.50 -18.52
C PHE A 310 4.98 -16.98 -19.96
N ALA A 311 3.87 -16.43 -20.48
CA ALA A 311 3.83 -15.92 -21.84
C ALA A 311 4.88 -14.82 -22.06
N VAL A 312 5.66 -14.95 -23.15
CA VAL A 312 6.77 -14.03 -23.49
C VAL A 312 6.29 -12.57 -23.53
N ARG A 313 5.11 -12.32 -24.10
CA ARG A 313 4.53 -10.97 -24.17
C ARG A 313 4.23 -10.39 -22.77
N ARG A 314 3.75 -11.22 -21.83
CA ARG A 314 3.43 -10.80 -20.46
C ARG A 314 4.70 -10.46 -19.71
N TYR A 315 5.70 -11.35 -19.74
CA TYR A 315 6.97 -11.11 -19.07
C TYR A 315 7.79 -9.99 -19.71
N GLY A 316 7.75 -9.84 -21.03
CA GLY A 316 8.35 -8.68 -21.70
C GLY A 316 7.75 -7.35 -21.24
N MET A 317 6.43 -7.32 -20.99
CA MET A 317 5.77 -6.16 -20.41
C MET A 317 6.17 -5.91 -18.96
N PHE A 318 6.24 -6.96 -18.12
CA PHE A 318 6.72 -6.82 -16.74
C PHE A 318 8.16 -6.31 -16.68
N MET A 319 9.06 -6.86 -17.49
CA MET A 319 10.45 -6.40 -17.58
C MET A 319 10.53 -4.94 -18.01
N GLY A 320 9.73 -4.52 -19.00
CA GLY A 320 9.67 -3.13 -19.45
C GLY A 320 9.15 -2.16 -18.38
N VAL A 321 8.11 -2.55 -17.64
CA VAL A 321 7.56 -1.74 -16.55
C VAL A 321 8.54 -1.69 -15.36
N LEU A 322 9.20 -2.78 -15.03
CA LEU A 322 10.25 -2.80 -14.01
C LEU A 322 11.43 -1.91 -14.40
N LEU A 323 11.84 -1.96 -15.67
CA LEU A 323 12.91 -1.11 -16.20
C LEU A 323 12.52 0.37 -16.13
N LEU A 324 11.27 0.70 -16.49
CA LEU A 324 10.72 2.04 -16.30
C LEU A 324 10.74 2.46 -14.83
N SER A 325 10.32 1.58 -13.92
CA SER A 325 10.32 1.86 -12.48
C SER A 325 11.72 2.21 -11.98
N VAL A 326 12.73 1.34 -12.19
CA VAL A 326 14.11 1.60 -11.73
C VAL A 326 14.75 2.81 -12.43
N SER A 327 14.35 3.10 -13.67
CA SER A 327 14.79 4.30 -14.40
C SER A 327 14.22 5.58 -13.79
N LEU A 328 12.96 5.56 -13.35
CA LEU A 328 12.34 6.67 -12.62
C LEU A 328 12.95 6.86 -11.23
N VAL A 329 13.39 5.78 -10.57
CA VAL A 329 14.15 5.85 -9.31
C VAL A 329 15.48 6.55 -9.53
N LEU A 330 16.23 6.16 -10.56
CA LEU A 330 17.50 6.81 -10.92
C LEU A 330 17.29 8.31 -11.22
N PHE A 331 16.25 8.63 -12.00
CA PHE A 331 15.88 10.01 -12.28
C PHE A 331 15.55 10.78 -10.98
N THR A 332 14.78 10.19 -10.08
CA THR A 332 14.42 10.81 -8.79
C THR A 332 15.66 11.09 -7.95
N GLN A 333 16.58 10.12 -7.85
CA GLN A 333 17.84 10.30 -7.11
C GLN A 333 18.73 11.38 -7.75
N GLN A 334 18.76 11.46 -9.09
CA GLN A 334 19.48 12.51 -9.80
C GLN A 334 18.88 13.90 -9.52
N LEU A 335 17.55 14.01 -9.48
CA LEU A 335 16.84 15.24 -9.15
C LEU A 335 17.15 15.68 -7.71
N LYS A 336 17.19 14.73 -6.76
CA LYS A 336 17.59 15.03 -5.39
C LYS A 336 19.01 15.59 -5.29
N LEU A 337 19.96 15.03 -6.04
CA LEU A 337 21.32 15.55 -6.09
C LEU A 337 21.40 16.96 -6.68
N TRP A 338 20.57 17.28 -7.69
CA TRP A 338 20.50 18.62 -8.24
C TRP A 338 19.90 19.64 -7.27
N VAL A 339 18.92 19.22 -6.46
CA VAL A 339 18.27 20.09 -5.47
C VAL A 339 19.12 20.22 -4.20
N ASN A 340 19.75 19.13 -3.75
CA ASN A 340 20.61 19.09 -2.57
C ASN A 340 21.86 18.24 -2.86
N PRO A 341 23.05 18.87 -3.03
CA PRO A 341 24.31 18.19 -3.29
C PRO A 341 24.75 17.19 -2.21
N GLU A 342 24.22 17.28 -0.99
CA GLU A 342 24.51 16.34 0.11
C GLU A 342 23.68 15.05 0.04
N SER A 343 22.76 14.95 -0.93
CA SER A 343 21.95 13.74 -1.13
C SER A 343 22.82 12.55 -1.56
N THR A 344 22.28 11.33 -1.48
CA THR A 344 22.98 10.09 -1.83
C THR A 344 23.54 10.14 -3.26
N PRO A 345 24.89 10.09 -3.45
CA PRO A 345 25.51 10.24 -4.76
C PRO A 345 25.17 9.05 -5.68
N ILE A 346 25.10 9.32 -6.99
CA ILE A 346 24.97 8.28 -8.00
C ILE A 346 26.37 7.75 -8.31
N THR A 347 26.57 6.47 -8.06
CA THR A 347 27.83 5.75 -8.29
C THR A 347 27.60 4.52 -9.15
N ALA A 348 28.68 3.85 -9.57
CA ALA A 348 28.57 2.53 -10.21
C ALA A 348 27.83 1.51 -9.33
N LEU A 349 27.97 1.63 -8.01
CA LEU A 349 27.27 0.79 -7.04
C LEU A 349 25.76 1.07 -7.04
N THR A 350 25.34 2.32 -7.24
CA THR A 350 23.92 2.68 -7.42
C THR A 350 23.31 1.99 -8.63
N LEU A 351 24.02 1.95 -9.76
CA LEU A 351 23.57 1.21 -10.96
C LEU A 351 23.49 -0.29 -10.70
N GLY A 352 24.48 -0.85 -9.99
CA GLY A 352 24.46 -2.24 -9.53
C GLY A 352 23.27 -2.53 -8.59
N GLY A 353 22.95 -1.60 -7.70
CA GLY A 353 21.79 -1.67 -6.82
C GLY A 353 20.48 -1.68 -7.58
N LEU A 354 20.28 -0.77 -8.53
CA LEU A 354 19.09 -0.72 -9.39
C LEU A 354 18.95 -1.99 -10.24
N ALA A 355 20.06 -2.51 -10.78
CA ALA A 355 20.07 -3.77 -11.51
C ALA A 355 19.69 -4.95 -10.60
N THR A 356 20.18 -4.96 -9.35
CA THR A 356 19.83 -5.98 -8.35
C THR A 356 18.35 -5.91 -7.96
N LEU A 357 17.82 -4.71 -7.71
CA LEU A 357 16.39 -4.51 -7.42
C LEU A 357 15.50 -4.97 -8.58
N TRP A 358 15.89 -4.65 -9.81
CA TRP A 358 15.21 -5.11 -11.03
C TRP A 358 15.24 -6.64 -11.13
N LEU A 359 16.40 -7.25 -10.90
CA LEU A 359 16.59 -8.70 -10.94
C LEU A 359 15.76 -9.43 -9.88
N PHE A 360 15.83 -9.00 -8.62
CA PHE A 360 15.06 -9.61 -7.53
C PHE A 360 13.55 -9.44 -7.72
N SER A 361 13.11 -8.30 -8.28
CA SER A 361 11.71 -8.10 -8.65
C SER A 361 11.25 -9.10 -9.72
N LEU A 362 12.08 -9.35 -10.74
CA LEU A 362 11.79 -10.31 -11.79
C LEU A 362 11.79 -11.75 -11.27
N LEU A 363 12.79 -12.13 -10.47
CA LEU A 363 12.86 -13.45 -9.86
C LEU A 363 11.69 -13.71 -8.91
N GLY A 364 11.30 -12.73 -8.10
CA GLY A 364 10.12 -12.82 -7.24
C GLY A 364 8.81 -12.91 -8.01
N LEU A 365 8.69 -12.27 -9.18
CA LEU A 365 7.56 -12.49 -10.09
C LEU A 365 7.50 -13.93 -10.60
N VAL A 366 8.64 -14.46 -11.09
CA VAL A 366 8.74 -15.84 -11.58
C VAL A 366 8.39 -16.83 -10.49
N ILE A 367 8.96 -16.65 -9.29
CA ILE A 367 8.68 -17.49 -8.13
C ILE A 367 7.22 -17.35 -7.72
N GLY A 368 6.67 -16.14 -7.64
CA GLY A 368 5.27 -15.93 -7.30
C GLY A 368 4.32 -16.65 -8.26
N ASP A 369 4.52 -16.47 -9.57
CA ASP A 369 3.78 -17.19 -10.60
C ASP A 369 3.96 -18.72 -10.46
N LEU A 370 5.19 -19.22 -10.28
CA LEU A 370 5.45 -20.66 -10.05
C LEU A 370 4.71 -21.19 -8.82
N MET A 371 4.68 -20.42 -7.73
CA MET A 371 4.03 -20.80 -6.48
C MET A 371 2.51 -20.82 -6.60
N THR A 372 1.92 -20.12 -7.58
CA THR A 372 0.49 -20.28 -7.88
C THR A 372 0.12 -21.68 -8.38
N LEU A 373 1.09 -22.45 -8.88
CA LEU A 373 0.91 -23.85 -9.31
C LEU A 373 1.00 -24.84 -8.14
N SER A 374 1.36 -24.36 -6.94
CA SER A 374 1.52 -25.21 -5.77
C SER A 374 0.17 -25.74 -5.25
N ARG A 375 0.21 -26.93 -4.62
CA ARG A 375 -0.98 -27.55 -4.02
C ARG A 375 -1.35 -26.96 -2.65
N LEU A 376 -0.43 -26.20 -2.03
CA LEU A 376 -0.60 -25.64 -0.69
C LEU A 376 -1.27 -24.26 -0.81
N PRO A 377 -2.50 -24.07 -0.28
CA PRO A 377 -3.22 -22.81 -0.46
C PRO A 377 -2.48 -21.60 0.11
N VAL A 378 -1.79 -21.78 1.25
CA VAL A 378 -0.99 -20.72 1.88
C VAL A 378 0.12 -20.21 0.96
N VAL A 379 0.75 -21.10 0.19
CA VAL A 379 1.85 -20.77 -0.73
C VAL A 379 1.30 -20.16 -2.02
N ARG A 380 0.21 -20.74 -2.53
CA ARG A 380 -0.48 -20.28 -3.74
C ARG A 380 -1.04 -18.87 -3.61
N ASP A 381 -1.61 -18.57 -2.45
CA ASP A 381 -2.34 -17.32 -2.21
C ASP A 381 -1.42 -16.24 -1.57
N PHE A 382 -0.13 -16.54 -1.36
CA PHE A 382 0.85 -15.60 -0.83
C PHE A 382 1.14 -14.48 -1.84
N PRO A 383 1.09 -13.20 -1.44
CA PRO A 383 1.19 -12.07 -2.35
C PRO A 383 2.56 -12.00 -3.05
N VAL A 384 2.56 -11.61 -4.32
CA VAL A 384 3.78 -11.43 -5.13
C VAL A 384 4.77 -10.43 -4.49
N LEU A 385 4.26 -9.40 -3.81
CA LEU A 385 5.07 -8.43 -3.07
C LEU A 385 5.91 -9.15 -2.00
N GLY A 386 5.32 -10.11 -1.28
CA GLY A 386 6.00 -10.92 -0.30
C GLY A 386 7.04 -11.83 -0.94
N TRP A 387 6.75 -12.47 -2.07
CA TRP A 387 7.72 -13.30 -2.80
C TRP A 387 8.96 -12.50 -3.22
N VAL A 388 8.77 -11.28 -3.74
CA VAL A 388 9.89 -10.39 -4.09
C VAL A 388 10.74 -10.03 -2.87
N SER A 389 10.11 -9.69 -1.74
CA SER A 389 10.85 -9.41 -0.50
C SER A 389 11.60 -10.64 0.03
N LEU A 390 11.01 -11.84 -0.03
CA LEU A 390 11.67 -13.08 0.39
C LEU A 390 12.85 -13.44 -0.50
N VAL A 391 12.72 -13.27 -1.82
CA VAL A 391 13.82 -13.47 -2.78
C VAL A 391 14.97 -12.52 -2.49
N SER A 392 14.67 -11.24 -2.25
CA SER A 392 15.68 -10.25 -1.91
C SER A 392 16.37 -10.56 -0.59
N LEU A 393 15.59 -10.88 0.45
CA LEU A 393 16.11 -11.30 1.76
C LEU A 393 17.05 -12.50 1.63
N ALA A 394 16.61 -13.56 0.95
CA ALA A 394 17.43 -14.76 0.73
C ALA A 394 18.71 -14.45 -0.05
N GLY A 395 18.63 -13.63 -1.11
CA GLY A 395 19.78 -13.19 -1.88
C GLY A 395 20.78 -12.41 -1.04
N CYS A 396 20.31 -11.44 -0.26
CA CYS A 396 21.13 -10.61 0.62
C CYS A 396 21.77 -11.39 1.78
N LEU A 397 21.10 -12.42 2.31
CA LEU A 397 21.68 -13.34 3.29
C LEU A 397 22.75 -14.25 2.68
N ALA A 398 22.57 -14.66 1.42
CA ALA A 398 23.54 -15.48 0.70
C ALA A 398 24.80 -14.69 0.32
N TRP A 399 24.66 -13.40 -0.03
CA TRP A 399 25.79 -12.53 -0.34
C TRP A 399 25.55 -11.08 0.08
N SER A 400 26.38 -10.60 1.03
CA SER A 400 26.30 -9.25 1.58
C SER A 400 26.57 -8.14 0.56
N GLY A 401 27.21 -8.44 -0.57
CA GLY A 401 27.42 -7.49 -1.66
C GLY A 401 26.10 -6.93 -2.22
N PHE A 402 25.02 -7.72 -2.22
CA PHE A 402 23.70 -7.23 -2.61
C PHE A 402 23.15 -6.18 -1.65
N VAL A 403 23.41 -6.32 -0.35
CA VAL A 403 23.01 -5.31 0.66
C VAL A 403 23.71 -3.99 0.37
N GLY A 404 25.03 -4.00 0.14
CA GLY A 404 25.78 -2.80 -0.19
C GLY A 404 25.33 -2.15 -1.51
N ALA A 405 25.09 -2.96 -2.54
CA ALA A 405 24.62 -2.49 -3.84
C ALA A 405 23.24 -1.83 -3.75
N ILE A 406 22.26 -2.53 -3.16
CA ILE A 406 20.91 -2.00 -2.96
C ILE A 406 20.96 -0.77 -2.04
N GLY A 407 21.81 -0.79 -1.01
CA GLY A 407 22.10 0.28 -0.07
C GLY A 407 22.44 1.62 -0.73
N ALA A 408 23.13 1.59 -1.88
CA ALA A 408 23.51 2.78 -2.65
C ALA A 408 22.36 3.44 -3.42
N VAL A 409 21.18 2.81 -3.44
CA VAL A 409 19.93 3.39 -3.98
C VAL A 409 19.19 4.09 -2.85
N ASP A 410 18.91 5.38 -3.03
CA ASP A 410 18.20 6.18 -2.02
C ASP A 410 16.78 5.65 -1.80
N PHE A 411 16.44 5.37 -0.53
CA PHE A 411 15.15 4.81 -0.15
C PHE A 411 13.99 5.68 -0.60
N LEU A 412 14.06 6.98 -0.34
CA LEU A 412 12.99 7.91 -0.64
C LEU A 412 12.77 8.03 -2.17
N SER A 413 13.81 7.83 -2.98
CA SER A 413 13.74 7.86 -4.45
C SER A 413 12.95 6.70 -5.04
N LEU A 414 12.79 5.59 -4.30
CA LEU A 414 11.90 4.49 -4.67
C LEU A 414 10.42 4.87 -4.55
N THR A 415 10.09 5.82 -3.68
CA THR A 415 8.72 6.06 -3.23
C THR A 415 7.98 7.11 -4.07
N THR A 416 8.67 8.18 -4.50
CA THR A 416 8.07 9.31 -5.25
C THR A 416 7.42 8.85 -6.58
N PRO A 417 8.08 8.01 -7.42
CA PRO A 417 7.47 7.53 -8.66
C PRO A 417 6.23 6.67 -8.43
N ILE A 418 6.29 5.76 -7.44
CA ILE A 418 5.16 4.89 -7.06
C ILE A 418 3.95 5.75 -6.71
N LEU A 419 4.14 6.77 -5.89
CA LEU A 419 3.08 7.64 -5.42
C LEU A 419 2.52 8.56 -6.52
N ALA A 420 3.33 8.99 -7.48
CA ALA A 420 2.84 9.66 -8.68
C ALA A 420 1.92 8.74 -9.51
N PHE A 421 2.33 7.49 -9.77
CA PHE A 421 1.46 6.53 -10.45
C PHE A 421 0.22 6.17 -9.64
N ALA A 422 0.35 6.06 -8.31
CA ALA A 422 -0.77 5.81 -7.41
C ALA A 422 -1.82 6.92 -7.54
N GLY A 423 -1.42 8.19 -7.46
CA GLY A 423 -2.33 9.33 -7.61
C GLY A 423 -3.00 9.40 -8.99
N ILE A 424 -2.32 8.99 -10.06
CA ILE A 424 -2.92 8.86 -11.40
C ILE A 424 -3.93 7.71 -11.45
N SER A 425 -3.59 6.55 -10.88
CA SER A 425 -4.42 5.34 -10.93
C SER A 425 -5.79 5.50 -10.25
N VAL A 426 -5.87 6.41 -9.29
CA VAL A 426 -7.06 6.65 -8.50
C VAL A 426 -7.89 7.83 -8.98
N ALA A 427 -7.45 8.52 -10.05
CA ALA A 427 -8.10 9.72 -10.55
C ALA A 427 -9.59 9.49 -10.87
N ASP A 428 -9.96 8.32 -11.42
CA ASP A 428 -11.36 7.98 -11.71
C ASP A 428 -12.15 7.63 -10.45
N ARG A 429 -11.48 7.08 -9.43
CA ARG A 429 -12.08 6.72 -8.13
C ARG A 429 -12.40 7.95 -7.26
N LEU A 430 -11.88 9.13 -7.59
CA LEU A 430 -12.26 10.39 -6.93
C LEU A 430 -13.75 10.70 -7.11
N VAL A 431 -14.35 10.30 -8.24
CA VAL A 431 -15.79 10.46 -8.47
C VAL A 431 -16.57 9.51 -7.57
N ASP A 432 -16.12 8.28 -7.44
CA ASP A 432 -16.73 7.28 -6.55
C ASP A 432 -16.61 7.68 -5.07
N LEU A 433 -15.51 8.34 -4.69
CA LEU A 433 -15.37 8.95 -3.36
C LEU A 433 -16.47 9.98 -3.09
N SER A 434 -16.82 10.83 -4.05
CA SER A 434 -17.83 11.87 -3.83
C SER A 434 -19.23 11.31 -3.56
N ARG A 435 -19.45 10.03 -3.88
CA ARG A 435 -20.67 9.27 -3.57
C ARG A 435 -20.61 8.59 -2.20
N THR A 436 -19.44 8.54 -1.57
CA THR A 436 -19.25 7.99 -0.22
C THR A 436 -19.79 8.98 0.81
N SER A 437 -20.51 8.49 1.81
CA SER A 437 -21.04 9.35 2.89
C SER A 437 -19.89 9.97 3.68
N TRP A 438 -19.96 11.29 3.95
CA TRP A 438 -19.02 12.01 4.81
C TRP A 438 -18.83 11.36 6.19
N LYS A 439 -19.87 10.66 6.69
CA LYS A 439 -19.83 9.87 7.93
C LYS A 439 -18.78 8.75 7.87
N VAL A 440 -18.61 8.14 6.70
CA VAL A 440 -17.60 7.09 6.49
C VAL A 440 -16.21 7.70 6.42
N ALA A 441 -16.04 8.91 5.89
CA ALA A 441 -14.76 9.61 5.92
C ALA A 441 -14.30 9.90 7.36
N ILE A 442 -15.21 10.37 8.24
CA ILE A 442 -14.90 10.54 9.67
C ILE A 442 -14.57 9.19 10.31
N THR A 443 -15.38 8.15 10.03
CA THR A 443 -15.12 6.80 10.53
C THR A 443 -13.73 6.29 10.11
N ALA A 444 -13.32 6.52 8.86
CA ALA A 444 -12.02 6.13 8.35
C ALA A 444 -10.86 6.74 9.14
N ILE A 445 -10.97 8.01 9.56
CA ILE A 445 -9.96 8.67 10.41
C ILE A 445 -9.78 7.89 11.72
N PHE A 446 -10.88 7.54 12.41
CA PHE A 446 -10.79 6.78 13.66
C PHE A 446 -10.33 5.34 13.46
N VAL A 447 -10.68 4.72 12.32
CA VAL A 447 -10.15 3.41 11.94
C VAL A 447 -8.64 3.46 11.73
N PHE A 448 -8.14 4.47 11.02
CA PHE A 448 -6.71 4.65 10.76
C PHE A 448 -5.94 4.97 12.04
N ILE A 449 -6.45 5.88 12.88
CA ILE A 449 -5.87 6.15 14.21
C ILE A 449 -5.89 4.87 15.04
N GLY A 450 -7.00 4.15 15.05
CA GLY A 450 -7.19 2.97 15.86
C GLY A 450 -6.18 1.88 15.57
N THR A 451 -5.97 1.53 14.29
CA THR A 451 -4.96 0.53 13.94
C THR A 451 -3.55 0.98 14.31
N TYR A 452 -3.16 2.22 13.99
CA TYR A 452 -1.78 2.64 14.13
C TYR A 452 -1.42 2.90 15.59
N VAL A 453 -2.28 3.59 16.33
CA VAL A 453 -2.09 3.82 17.77
C VAL A 453 -2.18 2.50 18.54
N GLY A 454 -3.14 1.63 18.21
CA GLY A 454 -3.24 0.31 18.81
C GLY A 454 -1.96 -0.51 18.63
N SER A 455 -1.47 -0.61 17.41
CA SER A 455 -0.22 -1.31 17.10
C SER A 455 1.00 -0.65 17.75
N ALA A 456 1.09 0.67 17.73
CA ALA A 456 2.19 1.41 18.35
C ALA A 456 2.24 1.23 19.86
N LEU A 457 1.10 1.29 20.56
CA LEU A 457 1.05 1.10 22.01
C LEU A 457 1.41 -0.32 22.43
N LEU A 458 0.96 -1.32 21.66
CA LEU A 458 1.33 -2.72 21.92
C LEU A 458 2.80 -2.99 21.61
N ALA A 459 3.34 -2.41 20.54
CA ALA A 459 4.76 -2.48 20.24
C ALA A 459 5.60 -1.76 21.32
N GLN A 460 5.16 -0.58 21.78
CA GLN A 460 5.79 0.17 22.86
C GLN A 460 5.85 -0.65 24.15
N PHE A 461 4.72 -1.24 24.53
CA PHE A 461 4.65 -2.13 25.67
C PHE A 461 5.60 -3.32 25.48
N GLY A 462 5.59 -3.95 24.30
CA GLY A 462 6.45 -5.08 23.99
C GLY A 462 7.94 -4.75 24.16
N LEU A 463 8.39 -3.63 23.57
CA LEU A 463 9.76 -3.15 23.67
C LEU A 463 10.16 -2.85 25.13
N SER A 464 9.26 -2.21 25.90
CA SER A 464 9.52 -1.89 27.30
C SER A 464 9.72 -3.13 28.18
N VAL A 465 9.01 -4.23 27.88
CA VAL A 465 9.11 -5.49 28.62
C VAL A 465 10.38 -6.25 28.23
N THR A 466 10.82 -6.17 26.98
CA THR A 466 12.11 -6.76 26.56
C THR A 466 13.34 -6.05 27.12
N GLY A 467 13.18 -4.84 27.68
CA GLY A 467 14.32 -3.99 28.07
C GLY A 467 15.18 -3.58 26.86
N ALA A 468 14.60 -3.62 25.67
CA ALA A 468 15.26 -3.36 24.39
C ALA A 468 15.28 -1.88 24.06
#